data_AF-K1T0X4-F1
#
_entry.id   AF-K1T0X4-F1
#
_cell.length_a   1.000
_cell.length_b   1.000
_cell.length_c   1.000
_cell.angle_alpha   90.00
_cell.angle_beta   90.00
_cell.angle_gamma   90.00
#
_symmetry.space_group_name_H-M   'P 1'
#
loop_
_entity.id
_entity.type
_entity.pdbx_description
1 polymer ?
#
loop_
_entity_poly.entity_id
_entity_poly.type
_entity_poly.pdbx_seq_one_letter_code
_entity_poly.pdbx_strand_id
1 'polypeptide(L)'
;MMNYIAIAFISYLQYGPWKDPAALGAAKVPNFSENAVLPDVFGIHAGWIIMLVLVIIMTILLRYTKLGYQIDVIGESETTAKYAGMNTVKILVIAVLISGGLCGMAGFMQSSAVEKSITDSMSAGLGFTAVITAWLAKLKPPVIVVASFMFSILLQSGSSLQVMKIPS
;
A
#
# COMPACT_ATOMS: atom_id res chain seq x y z
N MET A 1 -17.63 -3.52 -1.73
CA MET A 1 -16.35 -2.99 -1.25
C MET A 1 -16.10 -3.49 0.16
N MET A 2 -15.13 -4.39 0.36
CA MET A 2 -14.82 -4.97 1.67
C MET A 2 -14.13 -3.99 2.65
N ASN A 3 -13.83 -2.76 2.22
CA ASN A 3 -13.18 -1.75 3.06
C ASN A 3 -13.93 -1.51 4.38
N TYR A 4 -15.25 -1.31 4.35
CA TYR A 4 -16.04 -1.11 5.56
C TYR A 4 -16.05 -2.32 6.49
N ILE A 5 -16.04 -3.53 5.92
CA ILE A 5 -15.93 -4.77 6.70
C ILE A 5 -14.55 -4.86 7.35
N ALA A 6 -13.49 -4.47 6.65
CA ALA A 6 -12.14 -4.43 7.19
C ALA A 6 -12.02 -3.41 8.34
N ILE A 7 -12.59 -2.21 8.19
CA ILE A 7 -12.61 -1.21 9.27
C ILE A 7 -13.38 -1.76 10.48
N ALA A 8 -14.59 -2.31 10.28
CA ALA A 8 -15.38 -2.88 11.37
C ALA A 8 -14.67 -4.07 12.06
N PHE A 9 -13.91 -4.87 11.30
CA PHE A 9 -13.11 -5.96 11.82
C PHE A 9 -11.93 -5.45 12.66
N ILE A 10 -11.25 -4.39 12.20
CA ILE A 10 -10.19 -3.73 12.97
C ILE A 10 -10.75 -3.10 14.24
N SER A 11 -11.90 -2.42 14.18
CA SER A 11 -12.59 -1.91 15.36
C SER A 11 -12.94 -3.05 16.31
N TYR A 12 -13.49 -4.17 15.83
CA TYR A 12 -13.77 -5.35 16.67
C TYR A 12 -12.52 -5.87 17.38
N LEU A 13 -11.37 -5.91 16.69
CA LEU A 13 -10.08 -6.30 17.29
C LEU A 13 -9.60 -5.30 18.34
N GLN A 14 -9.73 -3.99 18.08
CA GLN A 14 -9.36 -2.92 19.02
C GLN A 14 -10.23 -2.89 20.28
N TYR A 15 -11.53 -3.13 20.14
CA TYR A 15 -12.49 -3.14 21.27
C TYR A 15 -12.55 -4.51 21.98
N GLY A 16 -11.99 -5.57 21.38
CA GLY A 16 -12.03 -6.94 21.89
C GLY A 16 -10.64 -7.52 22.20
N PRO A 17 -10.14 -8.54 21.46
CA PRO A 17 -8.97 -9.34 21.84
C PRO A 17 -7.62 -8.60 21.93
N TRP A 18 -7.46 -7.48 21.21
CA TRP A 18 -6.19 -6.73 21.12
C TRP A 18 -6.22 -5.41 21.89
N LYS A 19 -7.18 -5.26 22.79
CA LYS A 19 -7.28 -4.10 23.68
C LYS A 19 -6.08 -4.03 24.62
N ASP A 20 -5.36 -2.91 24.62
CA ASP A 20 -4.27 -2.66 25.57
C ASP A 20 -4.82 -2.51 27.00
N PRO A 21 -4.41 -3.37 27.97
CA PRO A 21 -4.82 -3.23 29.36
C PRO A 21 -4.24 -2.01 30.08
N ALA A 22 -3.23 -1.34 29.51
CA ALA A 22 -2.64 -0.11 30.05
C ALA A 22 -3.30 1.18 29.53
N ALA A 23 -4.13 1.10 28.49
CA ALA A 23 -4.88 2.23 27.97
C ALA A 23 -6.14 2.45 28.82
N LEU A 24 -6.08 3.39 29.77
CA LEU A 24 -7.16 3.88 30.64
C LEU A 24 -8.41 4.34 29.84
N GLY A 25 -9.16 3.41 29.25
CA GLY A 25 -10.42 3.66 28.53
C GLY A 25 -10.30 4.00 27.04
N ALA A 26 -9.11 4.12 26.47
CA ALA A 26 -8.93 4.34 25.02
C ALA A 26 -8.77 2.99 24.30
N ALA A 27 -9.62 2.71 23.30
CA ALA A 27 -9.45 1.56 22.43
C ALA A 27 -8.25 1.80 21.51
N LYS A 28 -7.08 1.33 21.94
CA LYS A 28 -5.84 1.40 21.18
C LYS A 28 -5.14 0.05 21.28
N VAL A 29 -4.57 -0.41 20.16
CA VAL A 29 -3.67 -1.56 20.16
C VAL A 29 -2.35 -1.12 20.82
N PRO A 30 -1.71 -1.95 21.66
CA PRO A 30 -0.40 -1.62 22.22
C PRO A 30 0.60 -1.33 21.09
N ASN A 31 1.50 -0.38 21.33
CA ASN A 31 2.51 -0.05 20.32
C ASN A 31 3.36 -1.29 20.01
N PHE A 32 3.72 -1.50 18.74
CA PHE A 32 4.58 -2.59 18.33
C PHE A 32 5.91 -2.57 19.12
N SER A 33 6.36 -3.74 19.59
CA SER A 33 7.65 -3.89 20.28
C SER A 33 8.80 -3.42 19.38
N GLU A 34 9.93 -2.98 19.94
CA GLU A 34 11.10 -2.48 19.17
C GLU A 34 11.59 -3.44 18.08
N ASN A 35 11.39 -4.76 18.24
CA ASN A 35 11.74 -5.78 17.23
C ASN A 35 10.76 -5.88 16.04
N ALA A 36 9.56 -5.32 16.18
CA ALA A 36 8.51 -5.31 15.16
C ALA A 36 8.40 -3.95 14.44
N VAL A 37 9.16 -2.94 14.89
CA VAL A 37 9.31 -1.65 14.23
C VAL A 37 10.48 -1.75 13.26
N LEU A 38 10.30 -1.31 12.02
CA LEU A 38 11.40 -1.32 11.06
C LEU A 38 12.55 -0.44 11.58
N PRO A 39 13.80 -0.92 11.55
CA PRO A 39 14.94 -0.15 12.01
C PRO A 39 15.08 1.13 11.18
N ASP A 40 15.47 2.21 11.85
CA ASP A 40 15.73 3.47 11.17
C ASP A 40 17.08 3.40 10.45
N VAL A 41 17.08 3.74 9.17
CA VAL A 41 18.27 3.78 8.32
C VAL A 41 18.41 5.19 7.77
N PHE A 42 19.46 5.90 8.17
CA PHE A 42 19.70 7.33 7.88
C PHE A 42 18.64 8.30 8.44
N GLY A 43 18.00 7.98 9.56
CA GLY A 43 16.96 8.83 10.18
C GLY A 43 15.61 8.77 9.47
N ILE A 44 15.42 7.80 8.57
CA ILE A 44 14.16 7.47 7.90
C ILE A 44 13.92 5.97 8.10
N HIS A 45 12.66 5.57 8.33
CA HIS A 45 12.29 4.16 8.45
C HIS A 45 12.77 3.35 7.23
N ALA A 46 13.37 2.15 7.45
CA ALA A 46 13.90 1.29 6.38
C ALA A 46 12.90 0.90 5.26
N GLY A 47 11.62 1.26 5.41
CA GLY A 47 10.61 1.10 4.38
C GLY A 47 10.95 1.77 3.04
N TRP A 48 11.75 2.84 3.03
CA TRP A 48 12.20 3.46 1.75
C TRP A 48 13.10 2.54 0.93
N ILE A 49 13.91 1.70 1.59
CA ILE A 49 14.79 0.71 0.94
C ILE A 49 13.95 -0.41 0.36
N ILE A 50 13.00 -0.94 1.13
CA ILE A 50 12.07 -1.99 0.69
C ILE A 50 11.27 -1.49 -0.52
N MET A 51 10.81 -0.24 -0.48
CA MET A 51 10.11 0.39 -1.59
C MET A 51 10.97 0.47 -2.85
N LEU A 52 12.23 0.91 -2.76
CA LEU A 52 13.14 0.93 -3.91
C LEU A 52 13.38 -0.46 -4.49
N VAL A 53 13.60 -1.46 -3.64
CA VAL A 53 13.79 -2.86 -4.05
C VAL A 53 12.53 -3.37 -4.76
N LEU A 54 11.34 -3.13 -4.22
CA LEU A 54 10.07 -3.50 -4.83
C LEU A 54 9.85 -2.85 -6.19
N VAL A 55 10.19 -1.56 -6.34
CA VAL A 55 10.08 -0.86 -7.62
C VAL A 55 11.00 -1.49 -8.67
N ILE A 56 12.23 -1.83 -8.30
CA ILE A 56 13.17 -2.52 -9.20
C ILE A 56 12.62 -3.88 -9.60
N ILE A 57 12.17 -4.69 -8.64
CA ILE A 57 11.59 -6.01 -8.88
C ILE A 57 10.37 -5.91 -9.81
N MET A 58 9.47 -4.96 -9.55
CA MET A 58 8.27 -4.75 -10.38
C MET A 58 8.62 -4.26 -11.78
N THR A 59 9.62 -3.38 -11.90
CA THR A 59 10.10 -2.93 -13.21
C THR A 59 10.66 -4.10 -14.01
N ILE A 60 11.44 -4.97 -13.36
CA ILE A 60 11.98 -6.17 -14.01
C ILE A 60 10.86 -7.13 -14.41
N LEU A 61 9.93 -7.41 -13.49
CA LEU A 61 8.81 -8.31 -13.72
C LEU A 61 7.93 -7.83 -14.87
N LEU A 62 7.53 -6.55 -14.87
CA LEU A 62 6.62 -6.02 -15.90
C LEU A 62 7.30 -5.85 -17.26
N ARG A 63 8.58 -5.44 -17.30
CA ARG A 63 9.26 -5.10 -18.56
C ARG A 63 10.07 -6.22 -19.19
N TYR A 64 10.61 -7.14 -18.39
CA TYR A 64 11.58 -8.13 -18.85
C TYR A 64 11.12 -9.58 -18.68
N THR A 65 9.96 -9.85 -18.09
CA THR A 65 9.46 -11.22 -17.91
C THR A 65 8.26 -11.56 -18.77
N LYS A 66 8.10 -12.86 -19.07
CA LYS A 66 6.94 -13.40 -19.79
C LYS A 66 5.62 -13.12 -19.09
N LEU A 67 5.62 -13.10 -17.75
CA LEU A 67 4.44 -12.80 -16.96
C LEU A 67 3.98 -11.35 -17.17
N GLY A 68 4.90 -10.39 -17.19
CA GLY A 68 4.59 -8.99 -17.48
C GLY A 68 3.92 -8.81 -18.84
N TYR A 69 4.49 -9.43 -19.88
CA TYR A 69 3.91 -9.40 -21.23
C TYR A 69 2.50 -10.03 -21.28
N GLN A 70 2.33 -11.18 -20.63
CA GLN A 70 1.04 -11.86 -20.54
C GLN A 70 -0.02 -11.02 -19.83
N ILE A 71 0.36 -10.30 -18.77
CA ILE A 71 -0.55 -9.38 -18.05
C ILE A 71 -0.94 -8.21 -18.94
N ASP A 72 0.00 -7.64 -19.70
CA ASP A 72 -0.25 -6.49 -20.59
C ASP A 72 -1.23 -6.87 -21.72
N VAL A 73 -1.01 -8.03 -22.36
CA VAL A 73 -1.89 -8.55 -23.42
C VAL A 73 -3.30 -8.86 -22.90
N ILE A 74 -3.43 -9.43 -21.70
CA ILE A 74 -4.74 -9.67 -21.08
C ILE A 74 -5.43 -8.35 -20.72
N GLY A 75 -4.67 -7.35 -20.28
CA GLY A 75 -5.17 -6.01 -19.97
C GLY A 75 -5.71 -5.27 -21.19
N GLU A 76 -5.14 -5.53 -22.38
CA GLU A 76 -5.60 -4.94 -23.63
C GLU A 76 -6.84 -5.66 -24.21
N SER A 77 -6.84 -7.00 -24.22
CA SER A 77 -8.02 -7.79 -24.60
C SER A 77 -7.94 -9.25 -24.17
N GLU A 78 -8.95 -9.70 -23.40
CA GLU A 78 -9.06 -11.10 -22.97
C GLU A 78 -9.22 -12.06 -24.17
N THR A 79 -9.91 -11.64 -25.24
CA THR A 79 -10.10 -12.48 -26.43
C THR A 79 -8.78 -12.72 -27.14
N THR A 80 -7.95 -11.69 -27.29
CA THR A 80 -6.60 -11.79 -27.89
C THR A 80 -5.70 -12.74 -27.11
N ALA A 81 -5.75 -12.69 -25.77
CA ALA A 81 -4.98 -13.62 -24.93
C ALA A 81 -5.41 -15.09 -25.12
N LYS A 82 -6.72 -15.34 -25.25
CA LYS A 82 -7.24 -16.69 -25.54
C LYS A 82 -6.84 -17.19 -26.92
N TYR A 83 -6.89 -16.31 -27.94
CA TYR A 83 -6.42 -16.64 -29.29
C TYR A 83 -4.92 -16.95 -29.34
N ALA A 84 -4.11 -16.28 -28.52
CA ALA A 84 -2.67 -16.53 -28.39
C ALA A 84 -2.33 -17.81 -27.59
N GLY A 85 -3.31 -18.62 -27.16
CA GLY A 85 -3.09 -19.85 -26.41
C GLY A 85 -2.66 -19.63 -24.96
N MET A 86 -2.86 -18.43 -24.40
CA MET A 86 -2.48 -18.12 -23.02
C MET A 86 -3.52 -18.64 -22.04
N ASN A 87 -3.08 -19.21 -20.91
CA ASN A 87 -3.98 -19.60 -19.83
C ASN A 87 -4.34 -18.36 -18.98
N THR A 88 -5.38 -17.63 -19.41
CA THR A 88 -5.85 -16.40 -18.78
C THR A 88 -6.12 -16.58 -17.28
N VAL A 89 -6.75 -17.68 -16.88
CA VAL A 89 -7.11 -17.94 -15.47
C VAL A 89 -5.87 -18.05 -14.60
N LYS A 90 -4.86 -18.82 -15.04
CA LYS A 90 -3.61 -18.97 -14.28
C LYS A 90 -2.87 -17.64 -14.13
N ILE A 91 -2.81 -16.85 -15.20
CA ILE A 91 -2.13 -15.56 -15.19
C ILE A 91 -2.86 -14.58 -14.26
N LEU A 92 -4.19 -14.56 -14.30
CA LEU A 92 -5.01 -13.71 -13.43
C LEU A 92 -4.82 -14.07 -11.95
N VAL A 93 -4.83 -15.35 -11.60
CA VAL A 93 -4.59 -15.81 -10.21
C VAL A 93 -3.21 -15.38 -9.72
N ILE A 94 -2.17 -15.54 -10.55
CA ILE A 94 -0.80 -15.11 -10.20
C ILE A 94 -0.76 -13.58 -10.01
N ALA A 95 -1.39 -12.81 -10.90
CA ALA A 95 -1.42 -11.36 -10.80
C ALA A 95 -2.13 -10.87 -9.52
N VAL A 96 -3.24 -11.50 -9.15
CA VAL A 96 -3.98 -11.19 -7.91
C VAL A 96 -3.18 -11.57 -6.66
N LEU A 97 -2.46 -12.70 -6.68
CA LEU A 97 -1.61 -13.09 -5.55
C LEU A 97 -0.43 -12.13 -5.37
N ILE A 98 0.20 -11.72 -6.46
CA ILE A 98 1.30 -10.74 -6.43
C ILE A 98 0.78 -9.40 -5.92
N SER A 99 -0.33 -8.88 -6.44
CA SER A 99 -0.89 -7.60 -6.01
C SER A 99 -1.34 -7.64 -4.54
N GLY A 100 -2.00 -8.71 -4.11
CA GLY A 100 -2.38 -8.92 -2.71
C GLY A 100 -1.17 -8.94 -1.76
N GLY A 101 -0.09 -9.62 -2.16
CA GLY A 101 1.17 -9.65 -1.39
C GLY A 101 1.80 -8.26 -1.26
N LEU A 102 1.80 -7.46 -2.33
CA LEU A 102 2.30 -6.09 -2.31
C LEU A 102 1.46 -5.17 -1.44
N CYS A 103 0.13 -5.26 -1.53
CA CYS A 103 -0.78 -4.49 -0.69
C CYS A 103 -0.61 -4.86 0.80
N GLY A 104 -0.43 -6.15 1.12
CA GLY A 104 -0.14 -6.61 2.47
C GLY A 104 1.18 -6.06 3.01
N MET A 105 2.23 -6.08 2.20
CA MET A 105 3.54 -5.52 2.58
C MET A 105 3.47 -4.01 2.81
N ALA A 106 2.74 -3.28 1.96
CA ALA A 106 2.52 -1.84 2.14
C ALA A 106 1.75 -1.53 3.44
N GLY A 107 0.72 -2.31 3.77
CA GLY A 107 -0.02 -2.19 5.04
C GLY A 107 0.85 -2.49 6.26
N PHE A 108 1.72 -3.49 6.17
CA PHE A 108 2.70 -3.82 7.22
C PHE A 108 3.71 -2.67 7.43
N MET A 109 4.22 -2.09 6.36
CA MET A 109 5.14 -0.94 6.43
C MET A 109 4.45 0.27 7.05
N GLN A 110 3.20 0.57 6.68
CA GLN A 110 2.44 1.70 7.24
C GLN A 110 2.17 1.52 8.74
N SER A 111 1.72 0.34 9.16
CA SER A 111 1.40 0.05 10.58
C SER A 111 2.65 0.03 11.46
N SER A 112 3.74 -0.57 10.97
CA SER A 112 4.97 -0.75 11.76
C SER A 112 5.83 0.51 11.81
N ALA A 113 5.87 1.31 10.73
CA ALA A 113 6.74 2.47 10.63
C ALA A 113 6.07 3.75 11.17
N VAL A 114 4.86 4.06 10.71
CA VAL A 114 4.28 5.40 10.88
C VAL A 114 3.44 5.51 12.16
N GLU A 115 2.46 4.64 12.32
CA GLU A 115 1.53 4.75 13.46
C GLU A 115 2.03 4.02 14.71
N LYS A 116 2.96 3.07 14.56
CA LYS A 116 3.46 2.16 15.62
C LYS A 116 2.34 1.41 16.35
N SER A 117 1.11 1.48 15.85
CA SER A 117 -0.14 0.96 16.41
C SER A 117 -1.12 0.80 15.26
N ILE A 118 -2.09 -0.10 15.39
CA ILE A 118 -3.18 -0.24 14.42
C ILE A 118 -4.33 0.66 14.89
N THR A 119 -4.68 1.66 14.08
CA THR A 119 -5.81 2.58 14.35
C THR A 119 -6.78 2.56 13.16
N ASP A 120 -8.07 2.82 13.41
CA ASP A 120 -9.10 2.84 12.36
C ASP A 120 -8.84 3.93 11.30
N SER A 121 -8.07 4.97 11.64
CA SER A 121 -7.65 6.04 10.75
C SER A 121 -6.44 5.70 9.86
N MET A 122 -5.78 4.55 10.05
CA MET A 122 -4.52 4.23 9.35
C MET A 122 -4.65 4.22 7.82
N SER A 123 -5.82 3.86 7.31
CA SER A 123 -6.06 3.85 5.86
C SER A 123 -6.29 5.26 5.30
N ALA A 124 -6.91 6.18 6.05
CA ALA A 124 -7.22 7.58 5.70
C ALA A 124 -7.53 7.92 4.22
N GLY A 125 -8.01 6.96 3.42
CA GLY A 125 -8.14 7.13 1.97
C GLY A 125 -6.85 7.03 1.14
N LEU A 126 -5.69 6.77 1.77
CA LEU A 126 -4.38 6.61 1.10
C LEU A 126 -4.43 5.58 -0.04
N GLY A 127 -5.20 4.50 0.13
CA GLY A 127 -5.40 3.50 -0.92
C GLY A 127 -6.10 4.05 -2.16
N PHE A 128 -7.10 4.91 -2.00
CA PHE A 128 -7.77 5.57 -3.13
C PHE A 128 -6.86 6.59 -3.82
N THR A 129 -6.11 7.37 -3.03
CA THR A 129 -5.11 8.29 -3.57
C THR A 129 -4.04 7.53 -4.35
N ALA A 130 -3.59 6.37 -3.86
CA ALA A 130 -2.61 5.54 -4.54
C ALA A 130 -3.10 5.00 -5.90
N VAL A 131 -4.38 4.65 -6.04
CA VAL A 131 -4.94 4.25 -7.35
C VAL A 131 -4.90 5.40 -8.34
N ILE A 132 -5.26 6.61 -7.89
CA ILE A 132 -5.28 7.81 -8.73
C ILE A 132 -3.85 8.17 -9.17
N THR A 133 -2.87 8.14 -8.25
CA THR A 133 -1.47 8.43 -8.58
C THR A 133 -0.87 7.38 -9.52
N ALA A 134 -1.22 6.10 -9.34
CA ALA A 134 -0.78 5.03 -10.24
C ALA A 134 -1.32 5.20 -11.67
N TRP A 135 -2.59 5.60 -11.79
CA TRP A 135 -3.22 5.91 -13.07
C TRP A 135 -2.59 7.13 -13.75
N LEU A 136 -2.35 8.21 -13.00
CA LEU A 136 -1.67 9.40 -13.50
C LEU A 136 -0.29 9.07 -14.08
N ALA A 137 0.42 8.14 -13.44
CA ALA A 137 1.72 7.65 -13.89
C ALA A 137 1.68 6.65 -15.06
N LYS A 138 0.50 6.42 -15.66
CA LYS A 138 0.27 5.45 -16.75
C LYS A 138 0.79 4.04 -16.43
N LEU A 139 0.67 3.61 -15.18
CA LEU A 139 1.11 2.30 -14.69
C LEU A 139 2.62 2.00 -14.88
N LYS A 140 3.45 3.02 -15.13
CA LYS A 140 4.90 2.85 -15.26
C LYS A 140 5.58 2.92 -13.89
N PRO A 141 6.19 1.83 -13.38
CA PRO A 141 6.77 1.80 -12.03
C PRO A 141 7.69 2.99 -11.67
N PRO A 142 8.65 3.41 -12.52
CA PRO A 142 9.53 4.54 -12.16
C PRO A 142 8.79 5.88 -12.11
N VAL A 143 7.74 6.07 -12.92
CA VAL A 143 6.93 7.29 -12.91
C VAL A 143 6.03 7.33 -11.68
N ILE A 144 5.53 6.17 -11.24
CA ILE A 144 4.74 6.04 -10.01
C ILE A 144 5.53 6.54 -8.79
N VAL A 145 6.82 6.24 -8.72
CA VAL A 145 7.68 6.73 -7.62
C VAL A 145 7.71 8.25 -7.57
N VAL A 146 7.99 8.90 -8.71
CA VAL A 146 8.07 10.36 -8.78
C VAL A 146 6.72 11.00 -8.49
N ALA A 147 5.64 10.49 -9.08
CA ALA A 147 4.29 10.99 -8.85
C ALA A 147 3.86 10.84 -7.38
N SER A 148 4.11 9.68 -6.77
CA SER A 148 3.76 9.41 -5.38
C SER A 148 4.57 10.27 -4.40
N PHE A 149 5.85 10.53 -4.72
CA PHE A 149 6.68 11.44 -3.95
C PHE A 149 6.14 12.87 -3.96
N MET A 150 5.76 13.39 -5.14
CA MET A 150 5.14 14.71 -5.26
C MET A 150 3.80 14.80 -4.51
N PHE A 151 2.96 13.77 -4.62
CA PHE A 151 1.70 13.70 -3.87
C PHE A 151 1.92 13.63 -2.36
N SER A 152 2.96 12.93 -1.90
CA SER A 152 3.30 12.86 -0.48
C SER A 152 3.69 14.23 0.07
N ILE A 153 4.49 15.01 -0.68
CA ILE A 153 4.82 16.40 -0.33
C ILE A 153 3.54 17.26 -0.27
N LEU A 154 2.64 17.11 -1.23
CA LEU A 154 1.40 17.88 -1.28
C LEU A 154 0.48 17.57 -0.09
N LEU A 155 0.32 16.29 0.25
CA LEU A 155 -0.49 15.87 1.41
C LEU A 155 0.11 16.34 2.74
N GLN A 156 1.43 16.22 2.88
CA GLN A 156 2.13 16.63 4.11
C GLN A 156 2.15 18.16 4.29
N SER A 157 2.33 18.91 3.20
CA SER A 157 2.29 20.37 3.23
C SER A 157 0.88 20.90 3.47
N GLY A 158 -0.14 20.31 2.83
CA GLY A 158 -1.55 20.66 3.08
C GLY A 158 -1.97 20.45 4.54
N SER A 159 -1.61 19.31 5.13
CA SER A 159 -1.87 19.04 6.54
C SER A 159 -1.10 20.00 7.48
N SER A 160 0.15 20.34 7.15
CA SER A 160 0.93 21.31 7.94
C SER A 160 0.36 22.73 7.88
N LEU A 161 -0.17 23.15 6.73
CA LEU A 161 -0.83 24.45 6.56
C LEU A 161 -2.18 24.50 7.29
N GLN A 162 -2.93 23.40 7.31
CA GLN A 162 -4.20 23.29 8.03
C GLN A 162 -3.98 23.42 9.55
N VAL A 163 -2.88 22.89 10.08
CA VAL A 163 -2.47 23.07 11.49
C VAL A 163 -2.14 24.53 11.80
N MET A 164 -1.63 25.30 10.83
CA MET A 164 -1.38 26.74 10.95
C MET A 164 -2.64 27.62 10.78
N LYS A 165 -3.85 27.04 10.73
CA LYS A 165 -5.15 27.74 10.65
C LYS A 165 -5.33 28.67 9.44
N ILE A 166 -4.62 28.44 8.34
CA ILE A 166 -4.94 29.12 7.08
C ILE A 166 -6.15 28.40 6.47
N PRO A 167 -7.32 29.06 6.31
CA PRO A 167 -8.50 28.41 5.77
C PRO A 167 -8.27 27.99 4.32
N SER A 168 -8.82 26.84 3.95
CA SER A 168 -8.98 26.36 2.57
C SER A 168 -9.79 27.33 1.70
#